data_AF-A0A6I1JAS2-F1
#
_entry.id   AF-A0A6I1JAS2-F1
#
_cell.length_a   1.000
_cell.length_b   1.000
_cell.length_c   1.000
_cell.angle_alpha   90.00
_cell.angle_beta   90.00
_cell.angle_gamma   90.00
#
_symmetry.space_group_name_H-M   'P 1'
#
loop_
_entity.id
_entity.type
_entity.pdbx_description
1 polymer ?
#
loop_
_entity_poly.entity_id
_entity_poly.type
_entity_poly.pdbx_seq_one_letter_code
_entity_poly.pdbx_strand_id
1 'polypeptide(L)'
;MTTITLGMTAAGNPASLHLDKANRHGLITGATGTGKSRALQLLAEAFSDAGVPVFMSDIKGDLSGMASPGDEDGNAAQRAAALGLPWSARSYPVRFWDLMGQTGLAMRTSIHDMGRMLTTNMLECTDAQDRAIGGVFQWTKEMRQSRPPVLDLEMLATYLEELADLEDADDRRFGGVTASTARVLYGKIER
;
A
#
# COMPACT_ATOMS: atom_id res chain seq x y z
N MET A 1 -9.63 13.01 23.21
CA MET A 1 -10.56 11.94 22.80
C MET A 1 -9.90 10.60 23.13
N THR A 2 -10.56 9.67 23.82
CA THR A 2 -10.00 8.35 24.21
C THR A 2 -10.65 7.17 23.48
N THR A 3 -11.85 7.39 22.92
CA THR A 3 -12.64 6.40 22.19
C THR A 3 -13.21 6.99 20.91
N ILE A 4 -13.37 6.16 19.89
CA ILE A 4 -14.08 6.42 18.64
C ILE A 4 -15.43 5.69 18.68
N THR A 5 -16.53 6.41 18.49
CA THR A 5 -17.85 5.78 18.36
C THR A 5 -18.04 5.26 16.94
N LEU A 6 -18.24 3.95 16.78
CA LEU A 6 -18.42 3.28 15.49
C LEU A 6 -19.90 3.17 15.08
N GLY A 7 -20.80 3.24 16.06
CA GLY A 7 -22.24 3.13 15.83
C GLY A 7 -22.98 2.81 17.13
N MET A 8 -24.19 2.27 16.99
CA MET A 8 -25.03 1.85 18.11
C MET A 8 -25.25 0.34 18.10
N THR A 9 -25.32 -0.26 19.28
CA THR A 9 -25.79 -1.63 19.49
C THR A 9 -27.31 -1.72 19.37
N ALA A 10 -27.86 -2.93 19.24
CA ALA A 10 -29.32 -3.14 19.21
C ALA A 10 -30.05 -2.64 20.48
N ALA A 11 -29.33 -2.56 21.61
CA ALA A 11 -29.84 -2.01 22.87
C ALA A 11 -29.74 -0.47 22.95
N GLY A 12 -29.28 0.21 21.90
CA GLY A 12 -29.11 1.67 21.86
C GLY A 12 -27.83 2.19 22.52
N ASN A 13 -26.95 1.30 23.01
CA ASN A 13 -25.67 1.72 23.59
C ASN A 13 -24.61 1.98 22.50
N PRO A 14 -23.74 2.99 22.64
CA PRO A 14 -22.65 3.24 21.71
C PRO A 14 -21.67 2.07 21.62
N ALA A 15 -21.42 1.58 20.40
CA ALA A 15 -20.33 0.67 20.10
C ALA A 15 -19.06 1.51 19.83
N SER A 16 -18.04 1.36 20.67
CA SER A 16 -16.86 2.23 20.65
C SER A 16 -15.55 1.45 20.54
N LEU A 17 -14.60 2.00 19.80
CA LEU A 17 -13.21 1.55 19.72
C LEU A 17 -12.35 2.42 20.64
N HIS A 18 -11.64 1.81 21.58
CA HIS A 18 -10.62 2.53 22.35
C HIS A 18 -9.39 2.80 21.49
N LEU A 19 -8.90 4.04 21.48
CA LEU A 19 -7.76 4.45 20.67
C LEU A 19 -6.48 3.68 21.01
N ASP A 20 -6.26 3.34 22.29
CA ASP A 20 -5.11 2.53 22.74
C ASP A 20 -5.16 1.08 22.26
N LYS A 21 -6.33 0.62 21.77
CA LYS A 21 -6.52 -0.70 21.15
C LYS A 21 -6.56 -0.65 19.63
N ALA A 22 -6.53 0.54 19.03
CA ALA A 22 -6.57 0.72 17.58
C ALA A 22 -5.25 0.33 16.87
N ASN A 23 -4.20 0.00 17.62
CA ASN A 23 -2.95 -0.55 17.10
C ASN A 23 -3.04 -2.05 16.75
N ARG A 24 -4.21 -2.67 16.93
CA ARG A 24 -4.48 -4.05 16.52
C ARG A 24 -5.10 -4.08 15.12
N HIS A 25 -4.77 -5.11 14.35
CA HIS A 25 -5.39 -5.32 13.04
C HIS A 25 -6.89 -5.58 13.17
N GLY A 26 -7.67 -4.97 12.28
CA GLY A 26 -9.11 -5.13 12.18
C GLY A 26 -9.52 -5.48 10.75
N LEU A 27 -10.72 -6.08 10.61
CA LEU A 27 -11.27 -6.46 9.32
C LEU A 27 -12.67 -5.87 9.16
N ILE A 28 -12.86 -5.05 8.13
CA ILE A 28 -14.18 -4.58 7.70
C ILE A 28 -14.59 -5.40 6.49
N THR A 29 -15.62 -6.22 6.66
CA THR A 29 -16.14 -7.11 5.61
C THR A 29 -17.65 -6.94 5.46
N GLY A 30 -18.17 -7.33 4.30
CA GLY A 30 -19.59 -7.21 3.95
C GLY A 30 -19.81 -7.25 2.44
N ALA A 31 -21.04 -7.51 2.02
CA ALA A 31 -21.41 -7.51 0.60
C ALA A 31 -21.29 -6.10 -0.03
N THR A 32 -21.38 -6.00 -1.35
CA THR A 32 -21.44 -4.70 -2.02
C THR A 32 -22.67 -3.92 -1.55
N GLY A 33 -22.53 -2.62 -1.31
CA GLY A 33 -23.63 -1.77 -0.83
C GLY A 33 -23.86 -1.80 0.69
N THR A 34 -23.17 -2.63 1.46
CA THR A 34 -23.38 -2.70 2.93
C THR A 34 -22.64 -1.63 3.74
N GLY A 35 -22.14 -0.57 3.08
CA GLY A 35 -21.52 0.57 3.75
C GLY A 35 -20.05 0.39 4.16
N LYS A 36 -19.29 -0.55 3.58
CA LYS A 36 -17.85 -0.73 3.87
C LYS A 36 -17.04 0.56 3.71
N SER A 37 -17.18 1.25 2.58
CA SER A 37 -16.48 2.51 2.32
C SER A 37 -16.89 3.61 3.32
N ARG A 38 -18.16 3.64 3.73
CA ARG A 38 -18.65 4.57 4.76
C ARG A 38 -18.09 4.28 6.15
N ALA A 39 -17.94 3.00 6.51
CA ALA A 39 -17.31 2.61 7.77
C ALA A 39 -15.82 2.99 7.79
N LEU A 40 -15.12 2.82 6.66
CA LEU A 40 -13.73 3.27 6.51
C LEU A 40 -13.59 4.79 6.60
N GLN A 41 -14.49 5.54 5.97
CA GLN A 41 -14.53 7.01 6.10
C GLN A 41 -14.72 7.42 7.56
N LEU A 42 -15.74 6.90 8.25
CA LEU A 42 -16.01 7.21 9.66
C LEU A 42 -14.78 6.96 10.55
N LEU A 43 -14.08 5.84 10.35
CA LEU A 43 -12.86 5.55 11.08
C LEU A 43 -11.75 6.57 10.79
N ALA A 44 -11.53 6.87 9.50
CA ALA A 44 -10.48 7.79 9.10
C ALA A 44 -10.71 9.22 9.61
N GLU A 45 -11.95 9.69 9.52
CA GLU A 45 -12.42 10.95 10.08
C GLU A 45 -12.17 11.01 11.59
N ALA A 46 -12.58 9.96 12.31
CA ALA A 46 -12.42 9.90 13.76
C ALA A 46 -10.95 9.79 14.20
N PHE A 47 -10.10 9.08 13.45
CA PHE A 47 -8.66 9.08 13.69
C PHE A 47 -8.04 10.45 13.41
N SER A 48 -8.45 11.12 12.34
CA SER A 48 -8.00 12.49 12.03
C SER A 48 -8.39 13.46 13.15
N ASP A 49 -9.60 13.35 13.71
CA ASP A 49 -10.04 14.14 14.87
C ASP A 49 -9.23 13.85 16.14
N ALA A 50 -8.73 12.63 16.28
CA ALA A 50 -7.81 12.24 17.35
C ALA A 50 -6.34 12.67 17.07
N GLY A 51 -6.05 13.32 15.94
CA GLY A 51 -4.69 13.70 15.54
C GLY A 51 -3.84 12.54 15.02
N VAL A 52 -4.46 11.41 14.67
CA VAL A 52 -3.79 10.23 14.14
C VAL A 52 -3.83 10.27 12.60
N PRO A 53 -2.67 10.29 11.91
CA PRO A 53 -2.64 10.25 10.46
C PRO A 53 -3.09 8.89 9.94
N VAL A 54 -3.91 8.89 8.89
CA VAL A 54 -4.44 7.67 8.27
C VAL A 54 -3.94 7.58 6.83
N PHE A 55 -3.32 6.45 6.51
CA PHE A 55 -2.95 6.10 5.14
C PHE A 55 -3.92 5.03 4.63
N MET A 56 -4.50 5.26 3.45
CA MET A 56 -5.50 4.38 2.86
C MET A 56 -5.35 4.30 1.36
N SER A 57 -5.60 3.11 0.80
CA SER A 57 -5.72 2.92 -0.64
C SER A 57 -7.18 3.10 -1.05
N ASP A 58 -7.44 4.05 -1.94
CA ASP A 58 -8.77 4.31 -2.49
C ASP A 58 -8.87 3.81 -3.93
N ILE A 59 -9.08 2.50 -4.09
CA ILE A 59 -9.15 1.84 -5.40
C ILE A 59 -10.38 2.30 -6.20
N LYS A 60 -11.48 2.67 -5.52
CA LYS A 60 -12.77 2.99 -6.15
C LYS A 60 -13.05 4.48 -6.25
N GLY A 61 -12.25 5.33 -5.59
CA GLY A 61 -12.54 6.75 -5.46
C GLY A 61 -13.61 7.06 -4.41
N ASP A 62 -14.04 6.07 -3.62
CA ASP A 62 -15.12 6.23 -2.64
C ASP A 62 -14.66 7.05 -1.43
N LEU A 63 -13.37 7.03 -1.08
CA LEU A 63 -12.84 7.62 0.15
C LEU A 63 -12.37 9.07 -0.05
N SER A 64 -11.97 9.42 -1.27
CA SER A 64 -11.50 10.76 -1.64
C SER A 64 -12.48 11.89 -1.31
N GLY A 65 -13.79 11.58 -1.25
CA GLY A 65 -14.85 12.53 -0.89
C GLY A 65 -14.71 13.18 0.49
N MET A 66 -13.91 12.61 1.42
CA MET A 66 -13.64 13.22 2.73
C MET A 66 -12.92 14.58 2.64
N ALA A 67 -12.32 14.91 1.49
CA ALA A 67 -11.69 16.21 1.25
C ALA A 67 -12.69 17.37 1.13
N SER A 68 -13.98 17.07 0.95
CA SER A 68 -15.06 18.04 0.81
C SER A 68 -16.12 17.84 1.90
N PRO A 69 -16.83 18.90 2.32
CA PRO A 69 -17.98 18.74 3.19
C PRO A 69 -19.04 17.83 2.55
N GLY A 70 -19.64 16.98 3.37
CA GLY A 70 -20.78 16.15 2.94
C GLY A 70 -22.05 16.97 2.69
N ASP A 71 -23.06 16.31 2.13
CA ASP A 71 -24.40 16.88 1.97
C ASP A 71 -25.16 16.80 3.30
N GLU A 72 -25.67 17.94 3.78
CA GLU A 72 -26.44 18.05 5.04
C GLU A 72 -27.77 17.31 5.00
N ASP A 73 -28.34 17.08 3.82
CA ASP A 73 -29.56 16.30 3.62
C ASP A 73 -29.29 14.87 3.09
N GLY A 74 -28.01 14.52 2.96
CA GLY A 74 -27.56 13.27 2.37
C GLY A 74 -27.69 12.04 3.27
N ASN A 75 -27.30 10.88 2.73
CA ASN A 75 -27.37 9.59 3.42
C ASN A 75 -26.63 9.56 4.77
N ALA A 76 -25.55 10.33 4.91
CA ALA A 76 -24.78 10.39 6.16
C ALA A 76 -25.57 11.10 7.28
N ALA A 77 -26.18 12.24 6.97
CA ALA A 77 -27.03 12.99 7.89
C ALA A 77 -28.24 12.17 8.35
N GLN A 78 -28.95 11.55 7.39
CA GLN A 78 -30.10 10.69 7.67
C GLN A 78 -29.73 9.50 8.56
N ARG A 79 -28.58 8.87 8.30
CA ARG A 79 -28.05 7.76 9.10
C ARG A 79 -27.71 8.21 10.52
N ALA A 80 -27.05 9.35 10.69
CA ALA A 80 -26.69 9.88 11.99
C ALA A 80 -27.93 10.24 12.82
N ALA A 81 -28.91 10.89 12.20
CA ALA A 81 -30.20 11.19 12.82
C ALA A 81 -30.93 9.92 13.27
N ALA A 82 -30.99 8.88 12.43
CA ALA A 82 -31.60 7.60 12.76
C ALA A 82 -30.90 6.87 13.93
N LEU A 83 -29.61 7.13 14.14
CA LEU A 83 -28.82 6.57 15.23
C LEU A 83 -28.75 7.49 16.47
N GLY A 84 -29.34 8.70 16.41
CA GLY A 84 -29.21 9.71 17.46
C GLY A 84 -27.77 10.18 17.67
N LEU A 85 -26.94 10.14 16.63
CA LEU A 85 -25.54 10.56 16.68
C LEU A 85 -25.39 12.01 16.19
N PRO A 86 -24.54 12.82 16.86
CA PRO A 86 -24.19 14.13 16.34
C PRO A 86 -23.40 13.97 15.04
N TRP A 87 -23.82 14.69 14.00
CA TRP A 87 -23.13 14.72 12.71
C TRP A 87 -23.31 16.11 12.09
N SER A 88 -22.27 16.57 11.41
CA SER A 88 -22.27 17.84 10.67
C SER A 88 -21.42 17.67 9.43
N ALA A 89 -21.83 18.28 8.32
CA ALA A 89 -21.03 18.32 7.10
C ALA A 89 -19.71 19.07 7.35
N ARG A 90 -18.57 18.38 7.18
CA ARG A 90 -17.24 18.97 7.27
C ARG A 90 -16.26 18.24 6.35
N SER A 91 -15.21 18.93 5.95
CA SER A 91 -14.07 18.33 5.26
C SER A 91 -12.97 17.93 6.25
N TYR A 92 -12.10 17.03 5.78
CA TYR A 92 -10.91 16.59 6.49
C TYR A 92 -9.64 16.89 5.66
N PRO A 93 -8.48 17.06 6.32
CA PRO A 93 -7.22 17.27 5.61
C PRO A 93 -6.81 15.99 4.87
N VAL A 94 -6.95 16.01 3.55
CA VAL A 94 -6.58 14.88 2.68
C VAL A 94 -5.42 15.29 1.77
N ARG A 95 -4.46 14.37 1.60
CA ARG A 95 -3.38 14.48 0.62
C ARG A 95 -3.43 13.25 -0.29
N PHE A 96 -3.65 13.47 -1.58
CA PHE A 96 -3.67 12.41 -2.58
C PHE A 96 -2.25 12.04 -2.97
N TRP A 97 -1.95 10.75 -2.92
CA TRP A 97 -0.71 10.17 -3.43
C TRP A 97 -1.00 9.59 -4.82
N ASP A 98 -0.15 9.92 -5.77
CA ASP A 98 -0.27 9.50 -7.16
C ASP A 98 0.97 8.69 -7.54
N LEU A 99 0.76 7.47 -8.03
CA LEU A 99 1.83 6.59 -8.51
C LEU A 99 2.59 7.20 -9.69
N MET A 100 1.89 7.92 -10.57
CA MET A 100 2.46 8.56 -11.76
C MET A 100 2.78 10.04 -11.54
N GLY A 101 2.45 10.58 -10.36
CA GLY A 101 2.72 11.97 -10.00
C GLY A 101 2.02 13.02 -10.89
N GLN A 102 0.91 12.67 -11.55
CA GLN A 102 0.20 13.56 -12.47
C GLN A 102 -0.72 14.54 -11.74
N THR A 103 -1.44 14.05 -10.73
CA THR A 103 -2.56 14.75 -10.08
C THR A 103 -2.39 14.89 -8.56
N GLY A 104 -1.44 14.15 -7.98
CA GLY A 104 -1.18 14.12 -6.55
C GLY A 104 0.30 14.15 -6.20
N LEU A 105 0.62 13.92 -4.93
CA LEU A 105 1.99 13.79 -4.47
C LEU A 105 2.60 12.52 -5.09
N ALA A 106 3.65 12.69 -5.87
CA ALA A 106 4.34 11.57 -6.49
C ALA A 106 4.82 10.56 -5.43
N MET A 107 4.39 9.32 -5.55
CA MET A 107 4.92 8.24 -4.75
C MET A 107 6.38 8.01 -5.14
N ARG A 108 7.29 8.12 -4.17
CA ARG A 108 8.70 7.79 -4.36
C ARG A 108 8.98 6.46 -3.68
N THR A 109 9.29 5.45 -4.49
CA THR A 109 9.81 4.16 -4.04
C THR A 109 10.81 3.66 -5.07
N SER A 110 11.78 2.87 -4.62
CA SER A 110 12.67 2.10 -5.49
C SER A 110 12.43 0.60 -5.36
N ILE A 111 12.89 -0.19 -6.33
CA ILE A 111 12.94 -1.66 -6.21
C ILE A 111 13.77 -2.07 -5.00
N HIS A 112 14.81 -1.32 -4.67
CA HIS A 112 15.60 -1.52 -3.46
C HIS A 112 14.77 -1.35 -2.18
N ASP A 113 13.96 -0.30 -2.09
CA ASP A 113 13.09 -0.03 -0.93
C ASP A 113 11.99 -1.09 -0.79
N MET A 114 11.44 -1.56 -1.91
CA MET A 114 10.47 -2.67 -1.95
C MET A 114 11.11 -3.98 -1.50
N GLY A 115 12.38 -4.18 -1.85
CA GLY A 115 13.13 -5.38 -1.53
C GLY A 115 12.71 -6.61 -2.33
N ARG A 116 13.58 -7.62 -2.32
CA ARG A 116 13.41 -8.89 -3.06
C ARG A 116 12.01 -9.48 -2.93
N MET A 117 11.50 -9.63 -1.70
CA MET A 117 10.25 -10.36 -1.44
C MET A 117 9.04 -9.70 -2.12
N LEU A 118 8.90 -8.37 -2.03
CA LEU A 118 7.79 -7.67 -2.68
C LEU A 118 7.97 -7.71 -4.20
N THR A 119 9.19 -7.49 -4.70
CA THR A 119 9.49 -7.57 -6.14
C THR A 119 9.17 -8.94 -6.72
N THR A 120 9.57 -10.03 -6.06
CA THR A 120 9.38 -11.39 -6.58
C THR A 120 7.92 -11.84 -6.50
N ASN A 121 7.19 -11.40 -5.47
CA ASN A 121 5.74 -11.61 -5.41
C ASN A 121 4.99 -10.84 -6.51
N MET A 122 5.35 -9.57 -6.75
CA MET A 122 4.70 -8.74 -7.77
C MET A 122 4.94 -9.26 -9.19
N LEU A 123 6.13 -9.81 -9.46
CA LEU A 123 6.48 -10.41 -10.74
C LEU A 123 6.04 -11.89 -10.85
N GLU A 124 5.31 -12.41 -9.86
CA GLU A 124 4.84 -13.81 -9.78
C GLU A 124 5.99 -14.81 -10.05
N CYS A 125 7.14 -14.58 -9.41
CA CYS A 125 8.37 -15.32 -9.69
C CYS A 125 8.31 -16.79 -9.28
N THR A 126 8.98 -17.64 -10.06
CA THR A 126 9.32 -19.01 -9.62
C THR A 126 10.51 -18.99 -8.65
N ASP A 127 10.76 -20.08 -7.93
CA ASP A 127 11.92 -20.18 -7.01
C ASP A 127 13.27 -19.88 -7.69
N ALA A 128 13.43 -20.27 -8.96
CA ALA A 128 14.65 -19.97 -9.72
C ALA A 128 14.77 -18.46 -10.00
N GLN A 129 13.67 -17.80 -10.33
CA GLN A 129 13.60 -16.37 -10.58
C GLN A 129 13.80 -15.54 -9.31
N ASP A 130 13.20 -15.99 -8.19
CA ASP A 130 13.40 -15.37 -6.88
C ASP A 130 14.86 -15.49 -6.41
N ARG A 131 15.52 -16.64 -6.64
CA ARG A 131 16.97 -16.79 -6.40
C ARG A 131 17.79 -15.83 -7.26
N ALA A 132 17.44 -15.68 -8.55
CA ALA A 132 18.16 -14.77 -9.44
C ALA A 132 18.05 -13.31 -9.02
N ILE A 133 16.83 -12.84 -8.69
CA ILE A 133 16.62 -11.49 -8.16
C ILE A 133 17.37 -11.33 -6.83
N GLY A 134 17.29 -12.31 -5.94
CA GLY A 134 18.06 -12.30 -4.69
C GLY A 134 19.56 -12.17 -4.90
N GLY A 135 20.08 -12.76 -5.97
CA GLY A 135 21.45 -12.60 -6.41
C GLY A 135 21.84 -11.17 -6.74
N VAL A 136 21.03 -10.50 -7.54
CA VAL A 136 21.22 -9.08 -7.87
C VAL A 136 21.20 -8.20 -6.61
N PHE A 137 20.28 -8.46 -5.67
CA PHE A 137 20.23 -7.71 -4.40
C PHE A 137 21.49 -7.94 -3.55
N GLN A 138 22.01 -9.17 -3.49
CA GLN A 138 23.25 -9.45 -2.77
C GLN A 138 24.46 -8.83 -3.47
N TRP A 139 24.51 -8.91 -4.80
CA TRP A 139 25.58 -8.38 -5.63
C TRP A 139 25.72 -6.85 -5.49
N THR A 140 24.60 -6.12 -5.61
CA THR A 140 24.56 -4.67 -5.40
C THR A 140 24.93 -4.27 -3.97
N LYS A 141 24.53 -5.06 -2.97
CA LYS A 141 24.89 -4.82 -1.57
C LYS A 141 26.40 -4.97 -1.32
N GLU A 142 27.03 -5.99 -1.88
CA GLU A 142 28.48 -6.19 -1.75
C GLU A 142 29.30 -5.19 -2.55
N MET A 143 28.84 -4.85 -3.75
CA MET A 143 29.48 -3.89 -4.65
C MET A 143 29.07 -2.42 -4.40
N ARG A 144 28.50 -2.08 -3.25
CA ARG A 144 27.93 -0.74 -2.97
C ARG A 144 28.84 0.47 -3.26
N GLN A 145 30.15 0.28 -3.35
CA GLN A 145 31.12 1.34 -3.69
C GLN A 145 31.20 1.61 -5.20
N SER A 146 30.89 0.61 -6.03
CA SER A 146 30.97 0.67 -7.48
C SER A 146 29.62 0.46 -8.18
N ARG A 147 28.59 0.00 -7.46
CA ARG A 147 27.27 -0.31 -8.01
C ARG A 147 26.16 0.31 -7.16
N PRO A 148 25.25 1.10 -7.75
CA PRO A 148 24.10 1.61 -7.03
C PRO A 148 23.11 0.49 -6.67
N PRO A 149 22.25 0.71 -5.66
CA PRO A 149 21.14 -0.20 -5.39
C PRO A 149 20.18 -0.25 -6.59
N VAL A 150 19.45 -1.36 -6.74
CA VAL A 150 18.46 -1.52 -7.82
C VAL A 150 17.34 -0.50 -7.67
N LEU A 151 17.32 0.54 -8.52
CA LEU A 151 16.36 1.64 -8.35
C LEU A 151 15.00 1.34 -8.99
N ASP A 152 14.99 0.72 -10.16
CA ASP A 152 13.81 0.45 -10.97
C ASP A 152 13.89 -0.94 -11.63
N LEU A 153 12.85 -1.31 -12.37
CA LEU A 153 12.78 -2.60 -13.04
C LEU A 153 13.72 -2.71 -14.25
N GLU A 154 14.02 -1.60 -14.92
CA GLU A 154 14.97 -1.57 -16.05
C GLU A 154 16.40 -1.86 -15.58
N MET A 155 16.79 -1.26 -14.45
CA MET A 155 18.04 -1.54 -13.77
C MET A 155 18.09 -2.98 -13.25
N LEU A 156 16.97 -3.51 -12.73
CA LEU A 156 16.89 -4.92 -12.34
C LEU A 156 17.15 -5.84 -13.53
N ALA A 157 16.51 -5.58 -14.67
CA ALA A 157 16.70 -6.32 -15.91
C ALA A 157 18.17 -6.28 -16.37
N THR A 158 18.75 -5.08 -16.42
CA THR A 158 20.17 -4.86 -16.77
C THR A 158 21.10 -5.67 -15.87
N TYR A 159 20.87 -5.65 -14.55
CA TYR A 159 21.73 -6.37 -13.61
C TYR A 159 21.55 -7.89 -13.68
N LEU A 160 20.37 -8.38 -14.06
CA LEU A 160 20.15 -9.81 -14.29
C LEU A 160 20.93 -10.29 -15.52
N GLU A 161 21.01 -9.48 -16.58
CA GLU A 161 21.80 -9.79 -17.78
C GLU A 161 23.29 -9.75 -17.48
N GLU A 162 23.77 -8.66 -16.86
CA GLU A 162 25.17 -8.55 -16.48
C GLU A 162 25.62 -9.71 -15.59
N LEU A 163 24.81 -10.08 -14.58
CA LEU A 163 25.12 -11.19 -13.68
C LEU A 163 25.08 -12.56 -14.38
N ALA A 164 24.30 -12.71 -15.45
CA ALA A 164 24.26 -13.93 -16.26
C ALA A 164 25.49 -14.08 -17.19
N ASP A 165 26.09 -12.96 -17.59
CA ASP A 165 27.25 -12.90 -18.49
C ASP A 165 28.60 -12.97 -17.75
N LEU A 166 28.63 -12.89 -16.42
CA LEU A 166 29.87 -13.03 -15.65
C LEU A 166 30.43 -14.45 -15.80
N GLU A 167 31.61 -14.54 -16.41
CA GLU A 167 32.32 -15.81 -16.63
C GLU A 167 33.11 -16.27 -15.39
N ASP A 168 33.38 -15.38 -14.45
CA ASP A 168 34.27 -15.61 -13.31
C ASP A 168 33.64 -16.46 -12.20
N ALA A 169 34.44 -17.39 -11.66
CA ALA A 169 33.99 -18.40 -10.69
C ALA A 169 33.55 -17.79 -9.34
N ASP A 170 34.07 -16.62 -8.98
CA ASP A 170 33.76 -15.92 -7.72
C ASP A 170 32.34 -15.33 -7.69
N ASP A 171 31.76 -15.02 -8.84
CA ASP A 171 30.44 -14.34 -8.92
C ASP A 171 29.25 -15.32 -9.00
N ARG A 172 29.51 -16.61 -9.23
CA ARG A 172 28.48 -17.68 -9.07
C ARG A 172 27.93 -17.76 -7.64
N ARG A 173 28.63 -17.18 -6.66
CA ARG A 173 28.17 -17.09 -5.27
C ARG A 173 26.92 -16.23 -5.09
N PHE A 174 26.64 -15.33 -6.03
CA PHE A 174 25.43 -14.51 -6.04
C PHE A 174 24.20 -15.29 -6.55
N GLY A 175 24.28 -16.62 -6.68
CA GLY A 175 23.18 -17.46 -7.15
C GLY A 175 23.19 -17.53 -8.67
N GLY A 176 23.23 -18.75 -9.20
CA GLY A 176 23.41 -19.00 -10.63
C GLY A 176 22.28 -18.44 -11.49
N VAL A 177 22.40 -17.16 -11.85
CA VAL A 177 21.57 -16.52 -12.87
C VAL A 177 22.01 -17.12 -14.20
N THR A 178 21.06 -17.75 -14.89
CA THR A 178 21.28 -18.26 -16.24
C THR A 178 20.69 -17.27 -17.23
N ALA A 179 21.28 -17.18 -18.43
CA ALA A 179 20.75 -16.34 -19.51
C ALA A 179 19.26 -16.64 -19.81
N SER A 180 18.83 -17.91 -19.66
CA SER A 180 17.42 -18.29 -19.80
C SER A 180 16.53 -17.70 -18.70
N THR A 181 16.99 -17.67 -17.45
CA THR A 181 16.25 -17.09 -16.32
C THR A 181 16.16 -15.57 -16.45
N ALA A 182 17.27 -14.91 -16.80
CA ALA A 182 17.31 -13.47 -17.06
C ALA A 182 16.33 -13.08 -18.17
N ARG A 183 16.32 -13.80 -19.29
CA ARG A 183 15.40 -13.55 -20.42
C ARG A 183 13.93 -13.70 -20.06
N VAL A 184 13.57 -14.71 -19.26
CA VAL A 184 12.18 -14.89 -18.82
C VAL A 184 11.76 -13.78 -17.85
N LEU A 185 12.66 -13.34 -16.96
CA LEU A 185 12.42 -12.21 -16.06
C LEU A 185 12.27 -10.89 -16.82
N TYR A 186 13.12 -10.66 -17.84
CA TYR A 186 13.01 -9.51 -18.73
C TYR A 186 11.61 -9.43 -19.37
N GLY A 187 11.12 -10.54 -19.92
CA GLY A 187 9.76 -10.61 -20.48
C GLY A 187 8.62 -10.48 -19.44
N LYS A 188 8.90 -10.54 -18.14
CA LYS A 188 7.93 -10.20 -17.08
C LYS A 188 7.97 -8.72 -16.72
N ILE A 189 9.13 -8.08 -16.85
CA ILE A 189 9.34 -6.66 -16.56
C ILE A 189 8.74 -5.76 -17.64
N GLU A 190 8.78 -6.19 -18.91
CA GLU A 190 8.21 -5.41 -20.04
C GLU A 190 6.68 -5.55 -20.22
N ARG A 191 6.01 -6.39 -19.42
CA ARG A 191 4.56 -6.60 -19.51
C ARG A 191 3.79 -5.69 -18.57
#